data_AF-A0A2U1PX87-F1
#
_entry.id   AF-A0A2U1PX87-F1
#
_cell.length_a   1.000
_cell.length_b   1.000
_cell.length_c   1.000
_cell.angle_alpha   90.00
_cell.angle_beta   90.00
_cell.angle_gamma   90.00
#
_symmetry.space_group_name_H-M   'P 1'
#
loop_
_entity.id
_entity.type
_entity.pdbx_description
1 polymer ?
#
loop_
_entity_poly.entity_id
_entity_poly.type
_entity_poly.pdbx_seq_one_letter_code
_entity_poly.pdbx_strand_id
1 'polypeptide(L)'
;MCDGTRMVKFMTTWSEMTRGALTPSTLPVWQRELLSARDPPRVTCNHCEYDEVADNEGTITISSDDMTQRSFFFGPAEVTALRRFSPMHLQHCTTFDVLTASIWRCRTIALQPNLKEDMRIICVMDARSKFNPPIHLGYYGNVLTFATAISTAQDLCNKPLSTHWSL
;
A
#
# COMPACT_ATOMS: atom_id res chain seq x y z
N MET A 1 16.06 -13.00 0.34
CA MET A 1 15.29 -11.73 0.28
C MET A 1 13.89 -11.98 0.82
N CYS A 2 13.32 -11.00 1.54
CA CYS A 2 12.03 -11.09 2.22
C CYS A 2 11.40 -9.68 2.35
N ASP A 3 10.10 -9.63 2.63
CA ASP A 3 9.35 -8.36 2.67
C ASP A 3 9.60 -7.55 3.95
N GLY A 4 9.07 -6.33 3.98
CA GLY A 4 9.20 -5.42 5.13
C GLY A 4 8.67 -6.04 6.44
N THR A 5 7.55 -6.77 6.38
CA THR A 5 7.01 -7.48 7.54
C THR A 5 8.02 -8.50 8.08
N ARG A 6 8.74 -9.20 7.20
CA ARG A 6 9.81 -10.12 7.62
C ARG A 6 11.05 -9.41 8.12
N MET A 7 11.42 -8.27 7.56
CA MET A 7 12.54 -7.47 8.07
C MET A 7 12.27 -7.01 9.52
N VAL A 8 11.07 -6.50 9.80
CA VAL A 8 10.67 -6.14 11.18
C VAL A 8 10.77 -7.35 12.10
N LYS A 9 10.27 -8.52 11.67
CA LYS A 9 10.33 -9.73 12.49
C LYS A 9 11.77 -10.19 12.76
N PHE A 10 12.65 -10.09 11.77
CA PHE A 10 14.08 -10.35 11.94
C PHE A 10 14.68 -9.42 13.01
N MET A 11 14.40 -8.11 12.94
CA MET A 11 14.87 -7.14 13.93
C MET A 11 14.33 -7.42 15.33
N THR A 12 13.06 -7.83 15.45
CA THR A 12 12.48 -8.27 16.73
C THR A 12 13.20 -9.50 17.28
N THR A 13 13.41 -10.53 16.46
CA THR A 13 14.12 -11.74 16.88
C THR A 13 15.56 -11.43 17.27
N TRP A 14 16.26 -10.58 16.52
CA TRP A 14 17.59 -10.11 16.89
C TRP A 14 17.58 -9.46 18.29
N SER A 15 16.61 -8.58 18.56
CA SER A 15 16.43 -7.95 19.87
C SER A 15 16.07 -8.94 20.99
N GLU A 16 15.35 -10.02 20.70
CA GLU A 16 15.07 -11.10 21.65
C GLU A 16 16.37 -11.82 22.02
N MET A 17 17.15 -12.22 21.02
CA MET A 17 18.40 -12.97 21.19
C MET A 17 19.43 -12.18 21.97
N THR A 18 19.61 -10.88 21.67
CA THR A 18 20.56 -10.03 22.40
C THR A 18 20.17 -9.79 23.85
N ARG A 19 18.88 -9.99 24.21
CA ARG A 19 18.38 -9.95 25.60
C ARG A 19 18.42 -11.32 26.29
N GLY A 20 19.03 -12.33 25.69
CA GLY A 20 19.23 -13.65 26.29
C GLY A 20 18.10 -14.65 26.03
N ALA A 21 17.19 -14.37 25.09
CA ALA A 21 16.24 -15.40 24.64
C ALA A 21 17.02 -16.56 24.00
N LEU A 22 16.67 -17.80 24.36
CA LEU A 22 17.30 -19.01 23.78
C LEU A 22 16.71 -19.40 22.43
N THR A 23 15.47 -18.98 22.16
CA THR A 23 14.75 -19.27 20.91
C THR A 23 13.93 -18.05 20.47
N PRO A 24 13.70 -17.85 19.16
CA PRO A 24 12.84 -16.78 18.67
C PRO A 24 11.39 -17.00 19.10
N SER A 25 10.64 -15.92 19.36
CA SER A 25 9.19 -16.01 19.60
C SER A 25 8.42 -16.54 18.39
N THR A 26 9.01 -16.53 17.20
CA THR A 26 8.43 -17.13 15.99
C THR A 26 9.54 -17.74 15.16
N LEU A 27 9.46 -19.05 14.93
CA LEU A 27 10.44 -19.76 14.13
C LEU A 27 10.30 -19.44 12.64
N PRO A 28 11.41 -19.27 11.91
CA PRO A 28 11.36 -19.09 10.46
C PRO A 28 10.91 -20.39 9.79
N VAL A 29 10.03 -20.26 8.80
CA VAL A 29 9.53 -21.36 7.95
C VAL A 29 10.00 -21.11 6.53
N TRP A 30 10.77 -22.03 5.96
CA TRP A 30 11.43 -21.87 4.66
C TRP A 30 10.68 -22.45 3.46
N GLN A 31 9.40 -22.80 3.63
CA GLN A 31 8.53 -23.47 2.65
C GLN A 31 8.14 -22.58 1.46
N ARG A 32 9.12 -22.13 0.65
CA ARG A 32 8.91 -21.20 -0.48
C ARG A 32 8.07 -21.78 -1.60
N GLU A 33 8.03 -23.10 -1.71
CA GLU A 33 7.20 -23.84 -2.63
C GLU A 33 5.71 -23.51 -2.51
N LEU A 34 5.25 -23.03 -1.34
CA LEU A 34 3.87 -22.59 -1.10
C LEU A 34 3.42 -21.45 -2.03
N LEU A 35 4.36 -20.67 -2.55
CA LEU A 35 4.10 -19.54 -3.45
C LEU A 35 4.65 -19.79 -4.87
N SER A 36 4.81 -21.06 -5.24
CA SER A 36 5.16 -21.40 -6.62
C SER A 36 4.07 -20.92 -7.59
N ALA A 37 4.49 -20.43 -8.74
CA ALA A 37 3.56 -20.08 -9.81
C ALA A 37 2.74 -21.30 -10.24
N ARG A 38 1.51 -21.07 -10.67
CA ARG A 38 0.68 -22.12 -11.28
C ARG A 38 1.27 -22.52 -12.62
N ASP A 39 1.17 -23.80 -12.95
CA ASP A 39 1.49 -24.34 -14.26
C ASP A 39 0.28 -25.11 -14.82
N PRO A 40 -0.39 -24.61 -15.88
CA PRO A 40 -0.08 -23.38 -16.61
C PRO A 40 -0.48 -22.11 -15.83
N PRO A 41 0.09 -20.94 -16.18
CA PRO A 41 -0.33 -19.66 -15.63
C PRO A 41 -1.84 -19.41 -15.84
N ARG A 42 -2.52 -18.90 -14.81
CA ARG A 42 -3.96 -18.59 -14.87
C ARG A 42 -4.26 -17.22 -14.26
N VAL A 43 -4.45 -16.23 -15.13
CA VAL A 43 -4.91 -14.88 -14.77
C VAL A 43 -6.43 -14.89 -14.60
N THR A 44 -6.93 -14.43 -13.47
CA THR A 44 -8.37 -14.48 -13.13
C THR A 44 -9.03 -13.11 -13.01
N CYS A 45 -8.24 -12.04 -13.02
CA CYS A 45 -8.71 -10.67 -12.90
C CYS A 45 -7.78 -9.74 -13.70
N ASN A 46 -8.25 -8.53 -14.00
CA ASN A 46 -7.39 -7.51 -14.56
C ASN A 46 -6.43 -7.00 -13.47
N HIS A 47 -5.15 -6.87 -13.81
CA HIS A 47 -4.11 -6.44 -12.87
C HIS A 47 -3.59 -5.06 -13.25
N CYS A 48 -4.36 -4.02 -12.89
CA CYS A 48 -4.01 -2.65 -13.25
C CYS A 48 -2.74 -2.15 -12.56
N GLU A 49 -2.30 -2.81 -11.48
CA GLU A 49 -1.00 -2.59 -10.86
C GLU A 49 0.19 -2.91 -11.78
N TYR A 50 -0.03 -3.69 -12.84
CA TYR A 50 0.99 -4.10 -13.81
C TYR A 50 0.73 -3.56 -15.23
N ASP A 51 -0.23 -2.64 -15.39
CA ASP A 51 -0.45 -1.98 -16.69
C ASP A 51 0.81 -1.21 -17.10
N GLU A 52 1.18 -1.30 -18.38
CA GLU A 52 2.15 -0.38 -18.96
C GLU A 52 1.52 1.01 -19.10
N VAL A 53 2.12 2.00 -18.44
CA VAL A 53 1.70 3.40 -18.57
C VAL A 53 2.59 4.04 -19.62
N ALA A 54 2.00 4.47 -20.74
CA ALA A 54 2.72 5.17 -21.78
C ALA A 54 3.26 6.50 -21.26
N ASP A 55 4.53 6.78 -21.55
CA ASP A 55 5.15 8.06 -21.24
C ASP A 55 4.65 9.08 -22.26
N ASN A 56 3.61 9.83 -21.90
CA ASN A 56 3.04 10.86 -22.77
C ASN A 56 3.78 12.19 -22.55
N GLU A 57 3.69 13.12 -23.50
CA GLU A 57 4.32 14.47 -23.45
C GLU A 57 3.80 15.40 -22.32
N GLY A 58 3.18 14.86 -21.27
CA GLY A 58 2.75 15.54 -20.06
C GLY A 58 3.01 14.77 -18.77
N THR A 59 3.71 13.62 -18.82
CA THR A 59 4.08 12.88 -17.61
C THR A 59 4.88 13.79 -16.70
N ILE A 60 4.44 13.96 -15.46
CA ILE A 60 5.17 14.75 -14.47
C ILE A 60 6.43 13.98 -14.06
N THR A 61 7.52 14.19 -14.80
CA THR A 61 8.85 13.68 -14.48
C THR A 61 9.48 14.57 -13.41
N ILE A 62 9.41 14.12 -12.16
CA ILE A 62 10.12 14.76 -11.05
C ILE A 62 11.53 14.19 -11.01
N SER A 63 12.53 15.04 -11.27
CA SER A 63 13.93 14.66 -11.08
C SER A 63 14.18 14.29 -9.63
N SER A 64 14.85 13.16 -9.39
CA SER A 64 15.18 12.72 -8.03
C SER A 64 16.08 13.71 -7.29
N ASP A 65 16.89 14.50 -8.02
CA ASP A 65 17.83 15.45 -7.44
C ASP A 65 17.13 16.70 -6.85
N ASP A 66 15.90 16.98 -7.30
CA ASP A 66 15.11 18.13 -6.84
C ASP A 66 14.12 17.77 -5.72
N MET A 67 14.14 16.52 -5.24
CA MET A 67 13.21 16.04 -4.23
C MET A 67 13.71 16.31 -2.81
N THR A 68 12.86 16.95 -2.00
CA THR A 68 13.11 17.10 -0.56
C THR A 68 12.27 16.11 0.25
N GLN A 69 12.90 15.42 1.19
CA GLN A 69 12.20 14.57 2.15
C GLN A 69 11.67 15.40 3.34
N ARG A 70 10.39 15.19 3.67
CA ARG A 70 9.70 15.78 4.84
C ARG A 70 8.84 14.73 5.53
N SER A 71 8.69 14.89 6.85
CA SER A 71 7.84 14.03 7.68
C SER A 71 6.65 14.82 8.20
N PHE A 72 5.47 14.20 8.14
CA PHE A 72 4.23 14.77 8.65
C PHE A 72 3.65 13.82 9.70
N PHE A 73 3.17 14.38 10.81
CA PHE A 73 2.60 13.61 11.90
C PHE A 73 1.08 13.77 11.89
N PHE A 74 0.36 12.65 11.95
CA PHE A 74 -1.10 12.62 12.02
C PHE A 74 -1.52 11.89 13.29
N GLY A 75 -1.96 12.66 14.29
CA GLY A 75 -2.49 12.14 15.52
C GLY A 75 -4.00 11.87 15.43
N PRO A 76 -4.61 11.41 16.54
CA PRO A 76 -6.05 11.14 16.58
C PRO A 76 -6.92 12.35 16.22
N ALA A 77 -6.50 13.56 16.61
CA ALA A 77 -7.22 14.79 16.32
C ALA A 77 -7.19 15.11 14.82
N GLU A 78 -6.03 15.01 14.17
CA GLU A 78 -5.87 15.26 12.73
C GLU A 78 -6.65 14.23 11.91
N VAL A 79 -6.56 12.95 12.29
CA VAL A 79 -7.33 11.88 11.63
C VAL A 79 -8.84 12.11 11.80
N THR A 80 -9.28 12.52 12.99
CA THR A 80 -10.70 12.85 13.24
C THR A 80 -11.15 14.05 12.41
N ALA A 81 -10.29 15.06 12.25
CA ALA A 81 -10.58 16.21 11.38
C ALA A 81 -10.71 15.78 9.91
N LEU A 82 -9.81 14.94 9.42
CA LEU A 82 -9.87 14.40 8.04
C LEU A 82 -11.14 13.57 7.80
N ARG A 83 -11.57 12.79 8.79
CA ARG A 83 -12.81 11.98 8.70
C ARG A 83 -14.06 12.81 8.47
N ARG A 84 -14.09 14.09 8.89
CA ARG A 84 -15.25 14.97 8.66
C ARG A 84 -15.52 15.26 7.19
N PHE A 85 -14.52 15.07 6.32
CA PHE A 85 -14.65 15.24 4.87
C PHE A 85 -15.09 13.96 4.16
N SER A 86 -15.27 12.86 4.91
CA SER A 86 -15.79 11.60 4.41
C SER A 86 -17.32 11.54 4.57
N PRO A 87 -18.07 11.07 3.55
CA PRO A 87 -19.50 10.82 3.69
C PRO A 87 -19.84 9.90 4.87
N MET A 88 -21.06 10.01 5.40
CA MET A 88 -21.49 9.21 6.55
C MET A 88 -21.35 7.69 6.33
N HIS A 89 -21.60 7.19 5.12
CA HIS A 89 -21.45 5.76 4.80
C HIS A 89 -19.99 5.27 4.80
N LEU A 90 -19.01 6.18 4.77
CA LEU A 90 -17.57 5.89 4.81
C LEU A 90 -16.94 6.26 6.16
N GLN A 91 -17.73 6.50 7.22
CA GLN A 91 -17.21 6.78 8.55
C GLN A 91 -16.47 5.57 9.17
N HIS A 92 -16.77 4.36 8.70
CA HIS A 92 -16.15 3.11 9.15
C HIS A 92 -14.80 2.79 8.49
N CYS A 93 -14.30 3.63 7.56
CA CYS A 93 -13.00 3.41 6.93
C CYS A 93 -11.86 3.43 7.95
N THR A 94 -10.79 2.70 7.68
CA THR A 94 -9.62 2.65 8.56
C THR A 94 -8.86 3.98 8.54
N THR A 95 -7.97 4.21 9.51
CA THR A 95 -7.09 5.39 9.49
C THR A 95 -6.18 5.38 8.27
N PHE A 96 -5.75 4.20 7.82
CA PHE A 96 -4.97 4.03 6.60
C PHE A 96 -5.74 4.57 5.37
N ASP A 97 -7.01 4.19 5.22
CA ASP A 97 -7.83 4.61 4.07
C ASP A 97 -7.99 6.14 4.03
N VAL A 98 -8.31 6.75 5.18
CA VAL A 98 -8.52 8.20 5.29
C VAL A 98 -7.24 8.97 4.97
N LEU A 99 -6.09 8.55 5.52
CA LEU A 99 -4.81 9.20 5.25
C LEU A 99 -4.37 9.02 3.81
N THR A 100 -4.47 7.80 3.28
CA THR A 100 -4.10 7.46 1.90
C THR A 100 -4.91 8.28 0.90
N ALA A 101 -6.23 8.34 1.06
CA ALA A 101 -7.10 9.13 0.18
C ALA A 101 -6.81 10.64 0.28
N SER A 102 -6.57 11.15 1.50
CA SER A 102 -6.23 12.56 1.74
C SER A 102 -4.90 12.94 1.09
N ILE A 103 -3.87 12.11 1.26
CA ILE A 103 -2.54 12.32 0.67
C ILE A 103 -2.61 12.23 -0.85
N TRP A 104 -3.35 11.26 -1.40
CA TRP A 104 -3.52 11.10 -2.84
C TRP A 104 -4.17 12.34 -3.48
N ARG A 105 -5.24 12.85 -2.86
CA ARG A 105 -5.87 14.10 -3.25
C ARG A 105 -4.92 15.28 -3.16
N CYS A 106 -4.28 15.50 -2.01
CA CYS A 106 -3.38 16.63 -1.79
C CYS A 106 -2.20 16.61 -2.77
N ARG A 107 -1.60 15.44 -3.02
CA ARG A 107 -0.54 15.27 -4.02
C ARG A 107 -1.03 15.63 -5.41
N THR A 108 -2.21 15.15 -5.80
CA THR A 108 -2.78 15.46 -7.11
C THR A 108 -3.03 16.96 -7.29
N ILE A 109 -3.59 17.63 -6.29
CA ILE A 109 -3.80 19.09 -6.31
C ILE A 109 -2.47 19.84 -6.43
N ALA A 110 -1.45 19.42 -5.66
CA ALA A 110 -0.15 20.07 -5.65
C ALA A 110 0.60 19.92 -6.98
N LEU A 111 0.40 18.79 -7.67
CA LEU A 111 1.02 18.50 -8.95
C LEU A 111 0.38 19.22 -10.14
N GLN A 112 -0.88 19.66 -10.00
CA GLN A 112 -1.65 20.34 -11.06
C GLN A 112 -1.56 19.63 -12.44
N PRO A 113 -1.79 18.30 -12.53
CA PRO A 113 -1.75 17.57 -13.79
C PRO A 113 -2.88 18.00 -14.73
N ASN A 114 -2.88 17.47 -15.95
CA ASN A 114 -4.04 17.61 -16.83
C ASN A 114 -5.27 16.99 -16.15
N LEU A 115 -6.40 17.69 -16.15
CA LEU A 115 -7.62 17.24 -15.47
C LEU A 115 -8.13 15.86 -15.95
N LYS A 116 -7.82 15.48 -17.20
CA LYS A 116 -8.19 14.17 -17.78
C LYS A 116 -7.18 13.06 -17.50
N GLU A 117 -6.06 13.38 -16.85
CA GLU A 117 -5.01 12.40 -16.55
C GLU A 117 -5.46 11.46 -15.44
N ASP A 118 -5.19 10.17 -15.64
CA ASP A 118 -5.43 9.14 -14.64
C ASP A 118 -4.33 9.18 -13.59
N MET A 119 -4.73 9.50 -12.37
CA MET A 119 -3.88 9.38 -11.20
C MET A 119 -4.06 7.99 -10.62
N ARG A 120 -2.95 7.37 -10.20
CA ARG A 120 -2.96 6.07 -9.52
C ARG A 120 -2.39 6.20 -8.12
N ILE A 121 -2.94 5.44 -7.18
CA ILE A 121 -2.29 5.14 -5.90
C ILE A 121 -2.16 3.63 -5.76
N ILE A 122 -0.96 3.18 -5.40
CA ILE A 122 -0.63 1.78 -5.24
C ILE A 122 -0.19 1.57 -3.80
N CYS A 123 -0.86 0.64 -3.11
CA CYS A 123 -0.57 0.27 -1.74
C CYS A 123 -0.07 -1.17 -1.68
N VAL A 124 1.06 -1.38 -1.01
CA VAL A 124 1.61 -2.71 -0.77
C VAL A 124 0.91 -3.34 0.42
N MET A 125 0.35 -4.53 0.22
CA MET A 125 -0.47 -5.24 1.20
C MET A 125 0.17 -6.57 1.61
N ASP A 126 0.12 -6.91 2.91
CA ASP A 126 0.48 -8.25 3.38
C ASP A 126 -0.62 -9.24 3.02
N ALA A 127 -0.31 -10.16 2.11
CA ALA A 127 -1.27 -11.11 1.57
C ALA A 127 -1.37 -12.40 2.41
N ARG A 128 -0.55 -12.59 3.46
CA ARG A 128 -0.50 -13.88 4.21
C ARG A 128 -1.86 -14.38 4.69
N SER A 129 -2.68 -13.48 5.21
CA SER A 129 -4.03 -13.80 5.73
C SER A 129 -5.07 -14.05 4.63
N LYS A 130 -4.74 -13.75 3.37
CA LYS A 130 -5.62 -13.90 2.21
C LYS A 130 -5.52 -15.27 1.54
N PHE A 131 -4.50 -16.06 1.87
CA PHE A 131 -4.39 -17.44 1.40
C PHE A 131 -5.33 -18.38 2.17
N ASN A 132 -5.68 -19.50 1.54
CA ASN A 132 -6.46 -20.57 2.17
C ASN A 132 -5.73 -21.93 2.00
N PRO A 133 -5.11 -22.49 3.05
CA PRO A 133 -5.00 -21.91 4.39
C PRO A 133 -4.09 -20.67 4.42
N PRO A 134 -4.21 -19.79 5.44
CA PRO A 134 -3.32 -18.63 5.58
C PRO A 134 -1.85 -19.03 5.62
N ILE A 135 -0.99 -18.23 5.01
CA ILE A 135 0.46 -18.46 5.07
C ILE A 135 0.93 -18.25 6.51
N HIS A 136 1.72 -19.21 7.00
CA HIS A 136 2.22 -19.21 8.37
C HIS A 136 2.96 -17.91 8.71
N LEU A 137 2.76 -17.37 9.92
CA LEU A 137 3.43 -16.14 10.37
C LEU A 137 4.96 -16.28 10.44
N GLY A 138 5.51 -17.49 10.43
CA GLY A 138 6.94 -17.76 10.34
C GLY A 138 7.49 -17.80 8.91
N TYR A 139 6.65 -17.81 7.87
CA TYR A 139 7.08 -17.95 6.48
C TYR A 139 8.11 -16.88 6.09
N TYR A 140 9.30 -17.30 5.65
CA TYR A 140 10.41 -16.41 5.34
C TYR A 140 10.57 -16.19 3.82
N GLY A 141 9.84 -15.18 3.34
CA GLY A 141 9.84 -14.72 1.96
C GLY A 141 8.92 -13.52 1.77
N ASN A 142 8.68 -13.13 0.53
CA ASN A 142 7.74 -12.08 0.17
C ASN A 142 6.33 -12.67 0.06
N VAL A 143 5.35 -12.06 0.73
CA VAL A 143 3.93 -12.40 0.58
C VAL A 143 3.15 -11.10 0.43
N LEU A 144 3.39 -10.43 -0.69
CA LEU A 144 2.88 -9.10 -0.96
C LEU A 144 1.93 -9.14 -2.15
N THR A 145 0.89 -8.31 -2.09
CA THR A 145 0.08 -7.95 -3.25
C THR A 145 -0.02 -6.43 -3.33
N PHE A 146 -0.37 -5.90 -4.49
CA PHE A 146 -0.59 -4.48 -4.67
C PHE A 146 -2.08 -4.22 -4.81
N ALA A 147 -2.60 -3.30 -4.01
CA ALA A 147 -3.94 -2.77 -4.19
C ALA A 147 -3.82 -1.41 -4.90
N THR A 148 -4.51 -1.26 -6.02
CA THR A 148 -4.40 -0.09 -6.89
C THR A 148 -5.76 0.58 -7.03
N ALA A 149 -5.81 1.88 -6.77
CA ALA A 149 -6.96 2.72 -7.07
C ALA A 149 -6.60 3.75 -8.15
N ILE A 150 -7.54 4.01 -9.06
CA ILE A 150 -7.36 4.89 -10.22
C ILE A 150 -8.52 5.88 -10.26
N SER A 151 -8.20 7.15 -10.48
CA SER A 151 -9.19 8.22 -10.63
C SER A 151 -8.59 9.33 -11.50
N THR A 152 -9.44 10.07 -12.22
CA THR A 152 -8.96 11.25 -12.94
C THR A 152 -8.52 12.34 -11.95
N ALA A 153 -7.57 13.18 -12.36
CA ALA A 153 -7.16 14.34 -11.59
C ALA A 153 -8.34 15.29 -11.31
N GLN A 154 -9.24 15.46 -12.29
CA GLN A 154 -10.47 16.24 -12.11
C GLN A 154 -11.32 15.74 -10.95
N ASP A 155 -11.52 14.44 -10.87
CA ASP A 155 -12.35 13.83 -9.84
C ASP A 155 -11.69 13.95 -8.47
N LEU A 156 -10.38 13.70 -8.38
CA LEU A 156 -9.63 13.83 -7.13
C LEU A 156 -9.60 15.26 -6.60
N CYS A 157 -9.56 16.27 -7.48
CA CYS A 157 -9.57 17.68 -7.08
C CYS A 157 -10.97 18.17 -6.69
N ASN A 158 -12.02 17.72 -7.37
CA ASN A 158 -13.34 18.37 -7.28
C ASN A 158 -14.38 17.58 -6.49
N LYS A 159 -14.31 16.25 -6.42
CA LYS A 159 -15.27 15.43 -5.67
C LYS A 159 -14.86 15.31 -4.21
N PRO A 160 -15.77 15.18 -3.23
CA PRO A 160 -15.38 14.84 -1.86
C PRO A 160 -14.61 13.51 -1.81
N LEU A 161 -13.97 13.20 -0.68
CA LEU A 161 -13.37 11.88 -0.42
C LEU A 161 -14.50 10.84 -0.24
N SER A 162 -15.26 10.57 -1.30
CA SER A 162 -16.56 9.89 -1.23
C SER A 162 -16.66 8.63 -2.09
N THR A 163 -15.55 8.11 -2.58
CA THR A 163 -15.57 6.92 -3.44
C THR A 163 -15.15 5.68 -2.68
N HIS A 164 -16.00 4.66 -2.78
CA HIS A 164 -15.65 3.25 -2.58
C HIS A 164 -14.45 2.93 -3.48
N TRP A 165 -13.26 2.92 -2.90
CA TRP A 165 -12.12 2.24 -3.48
C TRP A 165 -12.09 0.88 -2.80
N SER A 166 -12.67 -0.13 -3.44
CA SER A 166 -12.50 -1.50 -2.97
C SER A 166 -11.02 -1.86 -3.18
N LEU A 167 -10.24 -1.76 -2.11
CA LEU A 167 -8.90 -2.35 -1.99
C LEU A 167 -9.01 -3.88 -1.83
#